data_AF-A0AAX1QUB8-F1
#
_entry.id   AF-A0AAX1QUB8-F1
#
_cell.length_a   1.000
_cell.length_b   1.000
_cell.length_c   1.000
_cell.angle_alpha   90.00
_cell.angle_beta   90.00
_cell.angle_gamma   90.00
#
_symmetry.space_group_name_H-M   'P 1'
#
loop_
_entity.id
_entity.type
_entity.pdbx_description
1 polymer ?
#
loop_
_entity_poly.entity_id
_entity_poly.type
_entity_poly.pdbx_seq_one_letter_code
_entity_poly.pdbx_strand_id
1 'polypeptide(L)'
;MNQDRAHKSVWFVYIASLLTPFTCLLSGVIGIIYAGYRLDKNQDGEIANSHYYGLIRSFFLYLTFFVVLIVTVATTNGIIMGVNRYWMPEHWLAKLGHGIPYVGAIIAVGAISIWIWRMIQGMQQYQNNLPHSPSKGPNL
;
A
#
# COMPACT_ATOMS: atom_id res chain seq x y z
N MET A 1 16.57 23.37 17.67
CA MET A 1 15.79 22.54 16.72
C MET A 1 16.14 21.09 16.99
N ASN A 2 15.22 20.26 17.49
CA ASN A 2 15.53 18.85 17.80
C ASN A 2 15.38 18.00 16.54
N GLN A 3 16.43 17.93 15.72
CA GLN A 3 16.52 17.01 14.58
C GLN A 3 16.17 15.57 14.98
N ASP A 4 16.47 15.15 16.22
CA ASP A 4 16.12 13.84 16.76
C ASP A 4 14.61 13.56 16.81
N ARG A 5 13.78 14.59 17.07
CA ARG A 5 12.31 14.43 17.14
C ARG A 5 11.66 14.33 15.77
N ALA A 6 12.24 14.98 14.76
CA ALA A 6 11.82 14.82 13.37
C ALA A 6 12.26 13.46 12.82
N HIS A 7 13.49 13.03 13.13
CA HIS A 7 14.04 11.73 12.73
C HIS A 7 13.21 10.56 13.26
N LYS A 8 12.90 10.57 14.57
CA LYS A 8 12.08 9.52 15.21
C LYS A 8 10.63 9.48 14.69
N SER A 9 10.11 10.62 14.24
CA SER A 9 8.76 10.78 13.68
C SER A 9 8.63 10.15 12.30
N VAL A 10 9.55 10.49 11.39
CA VAL A 10 9.57 9.91 10.04
C VAL A 10 9.80 8.39 10.11
N TRP A 11 10.68 7.94 11.01
CA TRP A 11 10.92 6.51 11.24
C TRP A 11 9.68 5.76 11.73
N PHE A 12 8.89 6.37 12.64
CA PHE A 12 7.63 5.79 13.10
C PHE A 12 6.63 5.63 11.94
N VAL A 13 6.50 6.63 11.07
CA VAL A 13 5.61 6.54 9.90
C VAL A 13 6.06 5.43 8.95
N TYR A 14 7.37 5.27 8.72
CA TYR A 14 7.88 4.15 7.91
C TYR A 14 7.56 2.77 8.51
N ILE A 15 7.73 2.59 9.83
CA ILE A 15 7.36 1.33 10.49
C ILE A 15 5.86 1.09 10.39
N ALA A 16 5.05 2.12 10.66
CA ALA A 16 3.60 2.03 10.58
C ALA A 16 3.13 1.69 9.15
N SER A 17 3.78 2.26 8.13
CA SER A 17 3.53 1.94 6.73
C SER A 17 4.05 0.56 6.31
N LEU A 18 5.13 0.06 6.92
CA LEU A 18 5.63 -1.30 6.70
C LEU A 18 4.68 -2.36 7.26
N LEU A 19 4.05 -2.07 8.40
CA LEU A 19 3.07 -2.94 9.06
C LEU A 19 1.69 -2.96 8.37
N THR A 20 1.45 -2.02 7.46
CA THR A 20 0.16 -1.81 6.77
C THR A 20 -0.44 -3.07 6.14
N PRO A 21 0.30 -3.90 5.37
CA PRO A 21 -0.23 -5.15 4.83
C PRO A 21 -0.54 -6.22 5.89
N PHE A 22 0.10 -6.16 7.07
CA PHE A 22 -0.09 -7.15 8.14
C PHE A 22 -1.22 -6.78 9.10
N THR A 23 -1.54 -5.49 9.24
CA THR A 23 -2.59 -5.00 10.14
C THR A 23 -3.89 -4.66 9.41
N CYS A 24 -4.14 -5.22 8.22
CA CYS A 24 -5.31 -4.85 7.40
C CYS A 24 -5.46 -3.32 7.24
N LEU A 25 -4.37 -2.62 6.88
CA LEU A 25 -4.33 -1.18 6.62
C LEU A 25 -4.42 -0.26 7.86
N LEU A 26 -4.83 -0.76 9.03
CA LEU A 26 -4.99 0.05 10.26
C LEU A 26 -3.72 0.83 10.64
N SER A 27 -2.55 0.18 10.65
CA SER A 27 -1.30 0.85 11.00
C SER A 27 -0.93 1.95 9.99
N GLY A 28 -1.25 1.75 8.71
CA GLY A 28 -0.97 2.74 7.68
C GLY A 28 -1.89 3.96 7.75
N VAL A 29 -3.16 3.77 8.11
CA VAL A 29 -4.09 4.87 8.39
C VAL A 29 -3.58 5.73 9.56
N ILE A 30 -3.16 5.09 10.66
CA ILE A 30 -2.57 5.80 11.81
C ILE A 30 -1.29 6.54 11.40
N GLY A 31 -0.44 5.89 10.59
CA GLY A 31 0.78 6.50 10.05
C GLY A 31 0.51 7.73 9.19
N ILE A 32 -0.52 7.70 8.34
CA ILE A 32 -0.95 8.86 7.54
C ILE A 32 -1.51 9.98 8.40
N ILE A 33 -2.38 9.68 9.35
CA ILE A 33 -2.97 10.71 10.22
C ILE A 33 -1.85 11.42 10.99
N TYR A 34 -0.87 10.66 11.48
CA TYR A 34 0.29 11.21 12.15
C TYR A 34 1.19 12.04 11.22
N ALA A 35 1.44 11.56 9.98
CA ALA A 35 2.19 12.30 8.96
C ALA A 35 1.50 13.61 8.57
N GLY A 36 0.18 13.57 8.34
CA GLY A 36 -0.64 14.75 8.01
C GLY A 36 -0.66 15.78 9.13
N TYR A 37 -0.81 15.34 10.39
CA TYR A 37 -0.76 16.23 11.56
C TYR A 37 0.59 16.93 11.72
N ARG A 38 1.70 16.22 11.45
CA ARG A 38 3.06 16.77 11.50
C ARG A 38 3.32 17.74 10.35
N LEU A 39 2.80 17.43 9.17
CA LEU A 39 2.92 18.24 7.96
C LEU A 39 2.15 19.56 8.07
N ASP A 40 0.93 19.53 8.62
CA ASP A 40 0.12 20.73 8.90
C ASP A 40 0.82 21.69 9.87
N LYS A 41 1.54 21.14 10.85
CA LYS A 41 2.36 21.93 11.78
C LYS A 41 3.63 22.52 11.17
N ASN A 42 4.04 22.08 9.99
CA ASN A 42 5.16 22.62 9.19
C ASN A 42 6.47 22.91 9.95
N GLN A 43 6.76 22.17 11.03
CA GLN A 43 7.83 22.46 11.99
C GLN A 43 9.09 21.59 11.81
N ASP A 44 9.06 20.59 10.93
CA ASP A 44 10.08 19.53 10.84
C ASP A 44 11.05 19.66 9.65
N GLY A 45 10.95 20.75 8.86
CA GLY A 45 11.85 21.06 7.75
C GLY A 45 11.45 20.45 6.40
N GLU A 46 11.94 21.05 5.32
CA GLU A 46 11.53 20.78 3.93
C GLU A 46 11.77 19.31 3.49
N ILE A 47 12.83 18.68 4.00
CA ILE A 47 13.18 17.28 3.72
C ILE A 47 12.16 16.31 4.35
N ALA A 48 11.78 16.52 5.62
CA ALA A 48 10.81 15.67 6.31
C ALA A 48 9.41 15.77 5.68
N ASN A 49 9.01 16.97 5.26
CA ASN A 49 7.75 17.20 4.55
C ASN A 49 7.69 16.44 3.21
N SER A 50 8.79 16.40 2.45
CA SER A 50 8.85 15.64 1.19
C SER A 50 8.60 14.13 1.40
N HIS A 51 9.14 13.58 2.49
CA HIS A 51 8.94 12.18 2.87
C HIS A 51 7.50 11.90 3.33
N TYR A 52 6.90 12.79 4.13
CA TYR A 52 5.49 12.64 4.54
C TYR A 52 4.55 12.65 3.32
N TYR A 53 4.74 13.55 2.36
CA TYR A 53 3.96 13.56 1.11
C TYR A 53 4.15 12.27 0.29
N GLY A 54 5.40 11.81 0.15
CA GLY A 54 5.71 10.57 -0.57
C GLY A 54 5.08 9.32 0.06
N LEU A 55 5.10 9.24 1.39
CA LEU A 55 4.50 8.17 2.18
C LEU A 55 2.96 8.16 2.03
N ILE A 56 2.32 9.33 2.16
CA ILE A 56 0.86 9.48 2.00
C ILE A 56 0.44 9.04 0.59
N ARG A 57 1.10 9.57 -0.45
CA ARG A 57 0.78 9.25 -1.85
C ARG A 57 0.93 7.77 -2.15
N SER A 58 2.04 7.18 -1.73
CA SER A 58 2.30 5.76 -1.92
C SER A 58 1.22 4.93 -1.23
N PHE A 59 0.84 5.28 0.00
CA PHE A 59 -0.21 4.54 0.70
C PHE A 59 -1.56 4.57 -0.01
N PHE A 60 -2.03 5.73 -0.49
CA PHE A 60 -3.28 5.78 -1.23
C PHE A 60 -3.26 4.97 -2.52
N LEU A 61 -2.13 4.94 -3.23
CA LEU A 61 -1.98 4.17 -4.47
C LEU A 61 -2.16 2.67 -4.21
N TYR A 62 -1.49 2.12 -3.20
CA TYR A 62 -1.64 0.71 -2.90
C TYR A 62 -2.96 0.39 -2.19
N LEU A 63 -3.49 1.28 -1.36
CA LEU A 63 -4.84 1.14 -0.81
C LEU A 63 -5.84 0.94 -1.95
N THR A 64 -5.79 1.81 -2.96
CA THR A 64 -6.66 1.73 -4.14
C THR A 64 -6.42 0.42 -4.89
N PHE A 65 -5.16 0.03 -5.11
CA PHE A 65 -4.81 -1.22 -5.76
C PHE A 65 -5.38 -2.45 -5.04
N PHE A 66 -5.20 -2.55 -3.72
CA PHE A 66 -5.70 -3.70 -2.94
C PHE A 66 -7.23 -3.74 -2.91
N VAL A 67 -7.89 -2.59 -2.73
CA VAL A 67 -9.36 -2.52 -2.76
C VAL A 67 -9.88 -2.99 -4.11
N VAL A 68 -9.33 -2.48 -5.22
CA VAL A 68 -9.74 -2.88 -6.57
C VAL A 68 -9.47 -4.36 -6.83
N LEU A 69 -8.32 -4.89 -6.40
CA LEU A 69 -7.98 -6.31 -6.54
C LEU A 69 -8.97 -7.21 -5.79
N ILE A 70 -9.28 -6.89 -4.53
CA ILE A 70 -10.23 -7.66 -3.71
C ILE A 70 -11.62 -7.64 -4.32
N VAL A 71 -12.13 -6.46 -4.71
CA VAL A 71 -13.45 -6.31 -5.33
C VAL A 71 -13.50 -7.10 -6.63
N THR A 72 -12.46 -7.01 -7.46
CA THR A 72 -12.38 -7.74 -8.73
C THR A 72 -12.40 -9.25 -8.51
N VAL A 73 -11.56 -9.78 -7.62
CA VAL A 73 -11.50 -11.21 -7.29
C VAL A 73 -12.85 -11.71 -6.75
N ALA A 74 -13.47 -10.96 -5.85
CA ALA A 74 -14.77 -11.30 -5.28
C ALA A 74 -15.88 -11.28 -6.33
N THR A 75 -15.93 -10.24 -7.17
CA THR A 75 -16.93 -10.10 -8.24
C THR A 75 -16.76 -11.19 -9.29
N THR A 76 -15.54 -11.44 -9.79
CA THR A 76 -15.29 -12.48 -10.79
C THR A 76 -15.63 -13.87 -10.25
N ASN A 77 -15.26 -14.17 -9.00
CA ASN A 77 -15.62 -15.45 -8.38
C ASN A 77 -17.14 -15.58 -8.20
N GLY A 78 -17.82 -14.53 -7.73
CA GLY A 78 -19.26 -14.50 -7.56
C GLY A 78 -20.02 -14.70 -8.88
N ILE A 79 -19.58 -14.05 -9.96
CA ILE A 79 -20.16 -14.22 -11.29
C ILE A 79 -19.98 -15.66 -11.77
N ILE A 80 -18.78 -16.23 -11.67
CA ILE A 80 -18.50 -17.58 -12.17
C ILE A 80 -19.28 -18.64 -11.38
N MET A 81 -19.31 -18.53 -10.05
CA MET A 81 -20.12 -19.43 -9.23
C MET A 81 -21.63 -19.25 -9.49
N GLY A 82 -22.08 -18.02 -9.74
CA GLY A 82 -23.47 -17.72 -10.11
C GLY A 82 -23.85 -18.32 -11.46
N VAL A 83 -23.05 -18.10 -12.51
CA VAL A 83 -23.27 -18.67 -13.84
C VAL A 83 -23.28 -20.20 -13.77
N ASN A 84 -22.32 -20.79 -13.05
CA ASN A 84 -22.27 -22.23 -12.86
C ASN A 84 -23.51 -22.78 -12.16
N ARG A 85 -24.03 -22.07 -11.15
CA ARG A 85 -25.17 -22.55 -10.36
C ARG A 85 -26.53 -22.38 -11.05
N TYR A 86 -26.71 -21.32 -11.84
CA TYR A 86 -28.01 -20.95 -12.38
C TYR A 86 -28.18 -21.21 -13.88
N TRP A 87 -27.10 -21.19 -14.67
CA TRP A 87 -27.19 -21.20 -16.14
C TRP A 87 -26.49 -22.39 -16.79
N MET A 88 -25.28 -22.74 -16.34
CA MET A 88 -24.46 -23.83 -16.92
C MET A 88 -23.70 -24.60 -15.84
N PRO A 89 -24.33 -25.63 -15.22
CA PRO A 89 -23.68 -26.45 -14.22
C PRO A 89 -22.64 -27.36 -14.87
N GLU A 90 -21.40 -26.87 -14.91
CA GLU A 90 -20.28 -27.53 -15.55
C GLU A 90 -19.10 -27.67 -14.59
N HIS A 91 -18.54 -28.88 -14.51
CA HIS A 91 -17.47 -29.17 -13.53
C HIS A 91 -16.21 -28.31 -13.74
N TRP A 92 -16.00 -27.80 -14.95
CA TRP A 92 -14.83 -26.98 -15.31
C TRP A 92 -14.98 -25.52 -14.88
N LEU A 93 -16.20 -24.95 -14.92
CA LEU A 93 -16.48 -23.61 -14.40
C LEU A 93 -16.26 -23.54 -12.89
N ALA A 94 -16.68 -24.58 -12.16
CA ALA A 94 -16.46 -24.68 -10.72
C ALA A 94 -14.96 -24.70 -10.36
N LYS A 95 -14.14 -25.44 -11.13
CA LYS A 95 -12.67 -25.46 -10.96
C LYS A 95 -12.04 -24.09 -11.22
N LEU A 96 -12.49 -23.37 -12.24
CA LEU A 96 -12.02 -22.01 -12.53
C LEU A 96 -12.38 -21.01 -11.42
N GLY A 97 -13.62 -21.07 -10.91
CA GLY A 97 -14.08 -20.23 -9.81
C GLY A 97 -13.20 -20.40 -8.56
N HIS A 98 -12.86 -21.64 -8.21
CA HIS A 98 -11.96 -21.92 -7.10
C HIS A 98 -10.51 -21.47 -7.33
N GLY A 99 -10.06 -21.33 -8.58
CA GLY A 99 -8.70 -20.89 -8.92
C GLY A 99 -8.47 -19.37 -8.78
N ILE A 100 -9.51 -18.56 -9.00
CA ILE A 100 -9.40 -17.10 -9.03
C ILE A 100 -8.89 -16.47 -7.72
N PRO A 101 -9.34 -16.89 -6.53
CA PRO A 101 -8.78 -16.40 -5.27
C PRO A 101 -7.28 -16.65 -5.13
N TYR A 102 -6.77 -17.78 -5.61
CA TYR A 102 -5.33 -18.09 -5.56
C TYR A 102 -4.52 -17.19 -6.49
N VAL A 103 -5.02 -16.90 -7.70
CA VAL A 103 -4.39 -15.95 -8.61
C VAL A 103 -4.36 -14.55 -7.99
N GLY A 104 -5.47 -14.12 -7.38
CA GLY A 104 -5.54 -12.87 -6.62
C GLY A 104 -4.53 -12.82 -5.47
N ALA A 105 -4.38 -13.91 -4.73
CA ALA A 105 -3.40 -14.01 -3.64
C ALA A 105 -1.96 -13.89 -4.13
N ILE A 106 -1.61 -14.51 -5.26
CA ILE A 106 -0.26 -14.41 -5.86
C ILE A 106 0.05 -12.96 -6.26
N ILE A 107 -0.90 -12.28 -6.91
CA ILE A 107 -0.76 -10.87 -7.28
C ILE A 107 -0.60 -10.00 -6.03
N ALA A 108 -1.39 -10.26 -4.98
CA ALA A 108 -1.32 -9.54 -3.72
C ALA A 108 0.06 -9.71 -3.04
N VAL A 109 0.59 -10.93 -2.98
CA VAL A 109 1.93 -11.21 -2.42
C VAL A 109 3.02 -10.47 -3.20
N GLY A 110 2.94 -10.45 -4.53
CA GLY A 110 3.86 -9.67 -5.37
C GLY A 110 3.80 -8.17 -5.06
N ALA A 111 2.59 -7.61 -4.95
CA ALA A 111 2.40 -6.20 -4.63
C ALA A 111 2.92 -5.84 -3.22
N ILE A 112 2.67 -6.69 -2.21
CA ILE A 112 3.20 -6.53 -0.85
C ILE A 112 4.73 -6.54 -0.87
N SER A 113 5.33 -7.45 -1.65
CA SER A 113 6.79 -7.54 -1.76
C SER A 113 7.39 -6.25 -2.36
N ILE A 114 6.77 -5.72 -3.42
CA ILE A 114 7.18 -4.44 -4.03
C ILE A 114 6.99 -3.27 -3.06
N TRP A 115 5.89 -3.26 -2.29
CA TRP A 115 5.65 -2.24 -1.26
C TRP A 115 6.75 -2.23 -0.20
N ILE A 116 7.07 -3.40 0.36
CA ILE A 116 8.12 -3.55 1.38
C ILE A 116 9.46 -3.05 0.84
N TRP A 117 9.80 -3.44 -0.40
CA TRP A 117 11.01 -2.97 -1.06
C TRP A 117 11.04 -1.44 -1.19
N ARG A 118 9.95 -0.82 -1.63
CA ARG A 118 9.85 0.65 -1.74
C ARG A 118 9.95 1.36 -0.40
N MET A 119 9.39 0.79 0.67
CA MET A 119 9.52 1.34 2.02
C MET A 119 10.97 1.31 2.50
N ILE A 120 11.69 0.21 2.26
CA ILE A 120 13.12 0.09 2.60
C ILE A 120 13.96 1.11 1.82
N GLN A 121 13.70 1.27 0.52
CA GLN A 121 14.39 2.30 -0.29
C GLN A 121 14.10 3.71 0.20
N GLY A 122 12.85 4.02 0.58
CA GLY A 122 12.49 5.32 1.17
C GLY A 122 13.22 5.60 2.49
N MET A 123 13.35 4.58 3.35
CA MET A 123 14.14 4.68 4.59
C MET A 123 15.63 4.92 4.33
N GLN A 124 16.23 4.23 3.35
CA GLN A 124 17.63 4.44 2.97
C GLN A 124 17.87 5.84 2.41
N GLN A 125 16.95 6.37 1.60
CA GLN A 125 17.02 7.75 1.10
C GLN A 125 16.94 8.78 2.23
N TYR A 126 16.10 8.52 3.24
CA TYR A 126 15.99 9.37 4.43
C TYR A 126 17.28 9.40 5.25
N GLN A 127 17.93 8.23 5.43
CA GLN A 127 19.23 8.14 6.14
C GLN A 127 20.34 8.92 5.44
N ASN A 128 20.25 9.09 4.12
CA ASN A 128 21.23 9.83 3.33
C ASN A 128 20.92 11.35 3.22
N ASN A 129 19.96 11.88 3.99
CA ASN A 129 19.48 13.27 3.90
C ASN A 129 19.06 13.71 2.48
N LEU A 130 18.69 12.75 1.62
CA LEU A 130 18.23 13.04 0.28
C LEU A 130 16.72 13.34 0.34
N PRO A 131 16.23 14.40 -0.33
CA PRO A 131 14.80 14.61 -0.47
C PRO A 131 14.19 13.38 -1.14
N HIS A 132 12.97 13.02 -0.73
CA HIS A 132 12.30 11.87 -1.34
C HIS A 132 12.13 12.14 -2.83
N SER A 133 12.94 11.47 -3.66
CA SER A 133 12.77 11.58 -5.11
C SER A 133 11.46 10.86 -5.42
N PRO A 134 10.42 11.57 -5.89
CA PRO A 134 9.23 10.89 -6.32
C PRO A 134 9.69 9.96 -7.43
N SER A 135 9.56 8.65 -7.22
CA SER A 135 9.65 7.70 -8.32
C SER A 135 8.67 8.22 -9.33
N LYS A 136 9.19 8.80 -10.43
CA LYS A 136 8.40 9.03 -11.63
C LYS A 136 7.66 7.72 -11.83
N GLY A 137 6.33 7.77 -11.74
CA GLY A 137 5.56 6.74 -12.40
C GLY A 137 6.04 6.68 -13.85
N PRO A 138 5.91 5.56 -14.56
CA PRO A 138 6.06 5.59 -16.01
C PRO A 138 5.25 6.79 -16.51
N ASN A 139 5.95 7.71 -17.16
CA ASN A 139 5.45 9.03 -17.53
C ASN A 139 4.01 8.92 -18.04
N LEU A 140 3.10 9.57 -17.31
CA LEU A 140 1.95 10.22 -17.93
C LEU A 140 2.26 11.71 -17.89
#